data_AF-A0A9W7HC23-F1
#
_entry.id   AF-A0A9W7HC23-F1
#
_cell.length_a   1.000
_cell.length_b   1.000
_cell.length_c   1.000
_cell.angle_alpha   90.00
_cell.angle_beta   90.00
_cell.angle_gamma   90.00
#
_symmetry.space_group_name_H-M   'P 1'
#
loop_
_entity.id
_entity.type
_entity.pdbx_description
1 polymer ?
#
loop_
_entity_poly.entity_id
_entity_poly.type
_entity_poly.pdbx_seq_one_letter_code
_entity_poly.pdbx_strand_id
1 'polypeptide(L)'
;MKMAALVLNYSLLLMETTACCLLVTAAGTTVQEKADAAIPVTTLSPPEGNTTFLDGITWCVARPGVSQIDLQNALDWACGLGMTDCGAIQEAGECYEPDTLVSHASFAFNSYYQQNGNSDIACNFGGTAALTKHDPSYGKCLYAAPGSVRSAAPPLSEYKPSLLWWKLVGVLVLLLYKGS
;
A
#
# COMPACT_ATOMS: atom_id res chain seq x y z
N MET A 1 6.22 -12.90 16.33
CA MET A 1 5.49 -13.96 17.07
C MET A 1 3.96 -13.77 17.10
N LYS A 2 3.42 -12.56 16.96
CA LYS A 2 1.95 -12.31 16.90
C LYS A 2 1.26 -12.80 15.60
N MET A 3 2.01 -13.00 14.51
CA MET A 3 1.45 -13.35 13.19
C MET A 3 0.94 -14.80 13.07
N ALA A 4 1.54 -15.77 13.78
CA ALA A 4 1.13 -17.18 13.68
C ALA A 4 -0.20 -17.47 14.42
N ALA A 5 -0.47 -16.74 15.49
CA ALA A 5 -1.70 -16.88 16.28
C ALA A 5 -2.95 -16.37 15.51
N LEU A 6 -2.78 -15.38 14.63
CA LEU A 6 -3.87 -14.86 13.79
C LEU A 6 -4.34 -15.89 12.75
N VAL A 7 -3.41 -16.65 12.15
CA VAL A 7 -3.73 -17.60 11.06
C VAL A 7 -4.57 -18.80 11.53
N LEU A 8 -4.29 -19.31 12.73
CA LEU A 8 -5.06 -20.39 13.35
C LEU A 8 -6.48 -19.93 13.74
N ASN A 9 -6.62 -18.70 14.22
CA ASN A 9 -7.93 -18.13 14.57
C ASN A 9 -8.78 -17.83 13.32
N TYR A 10 -8.14 -17.40 12.23
CA TYR A 10 -8.80 -17.18 10.92
C TYR A 10 -9.33 -18.47 10.29
N SER A 11 -8.64 -19.58 10.52
CA SER A 11 -9.02 -20.90 9.97
C SER A 11 -10.21 -21.53 10.71
N LEU A 12 -10.39 -21.26 12.00
CA LEU A 12 -11.56 -21.72 12.77
C LEU A 12 -12.83 -20.95 12.38
N LEU A 13 -12.73 -19.62 12.17
CA LEU A 13 -13.87 -18.79 11.75
C LEU A 13 -14.44 -19.18 10.38
N LEU A 14 -13.59 -19.65 9.45
CA LEU A 14 -14.03 -20.06 8.10
C LEU A 14 -14.90 -21.33 8.10
N MET A 15 -14.76 -22.20 9.11
CA MET A 15 -15.60 -23.41 9.24
C MET A 15 -17.02 -23.07 9.70
N GLU A 16 -17.20 -22.02 10.50
CA GLU A 16 -18.52 -21.57 10.97
C GLU A 16 -19.30 -20.80 9.88
N THR A 17 -18.62 -20.06 9.00
CA THR A 17 -19.27 -19.31 7.91
C THR A 17 -19.81 -20.21 6.80
N THR A 18 -19.26 -21.41 6.62
CA THR A 18 -19.66 -22.33 5.54
C THR A 18 -20.99 -23.03 5.82
N ALA A 19 -21.35 -23.20 7.09
CA ALA A 19 -22.63 -23.81 7.49
C ALA A 19 -23.84 -22.89 7.28
N CYS A 20 -23.65 -21.56 7.37
CA CYS A 20 -24.74 -20.59 7.24
C CYS A 20 -25.29 -20.52 5.80
N CYS A 21 -24.40 -20.64 4.79
CA CYS A 21 -24.79 -20.58 3.38
C CYS A 21 -25.67 -21.77 2.92
N LEU A 22 -25.60 -22.92 3.60
CA LEU A 22 -26.36 -24.12 3.21
C LEU A 22 -27.82 -24.11 3.66
N LEU A 23 -28.21 -23.25 4.62
CA LEU A 23 -29.57 -23.23 5.18
C LEU A 23 -30.51 -22.22 4.49
N VAL A 24 -30.00 -21.32 3.64
CA VAL A 24 -30.76 -20.19 3.07
C VAL A 24 -31.52 -20.55 1.78
N THR A 25 -31.40 -21.76 1.25
CA THR A 25 -32.00 -22.16 -0.05
C THR A 25 -33.49 -22.52 0.00
N ALA A 26 -34.20 -22.27 1.10
CA ALA A 26 -35.59 -22.70 1.26
C ALA A 26 -36.52 -21.60 1.83
N ALA A 27 -36.59 -20.43 1.19
CA ALA A 27 -37.76 -19.55 1.32
C ALA A 27 -37.83 -18.57 0.14
N GLY A 28 -38.72 -18.87 -0.82
CA GLY A 28 -39.13 -17.89 -1.82
C GLY A 28 -39.86 -16.72 -1.15
N THR A 29 -39.42 -15.50 -1.46
CA THR A 29 -40.20 -14.28 -1.17
C THR A 29 -40.21 -13.38 -2.40
N THR A 30 -41.40 -12.85 -2.63
CA THR A 30 -41.85 -12.09 -3.79
C THR A 30 -41.17 -10.72 -3.89
N VAL A 31 -40.70 -10.36 -5.09
CA VAL A 31 -40.29 -8.99 -5.44
C VAL A 31 -41.53 -8.09 -5.43
N GLN A 32 -41.49 -7.02 -4.63
CA GLN A 32 -42.49 -5.95 -4.68
C GLN A 32 -41.84 -4.66 -5.16
N GLU A 33 -42.28 -4.22 -6.33
CA GLU A 33 -41.90 -3.01 -7.05
C GLU A 33 -42.30 -1.74 -6.28
N LYS A 34 -41.39 -0.76 -6.27
CA LYS A 34 -41.76 0.64 -6.09
C LYS A 34 -40.86 1.51 -6.98
N ALA A 35 -41.45 1.97 -8.07
CA ALA A 35 -40.93 3.07 -8.86
C ALA A 35 -41.18 4.39 -8.12
N ASP A 36 -40.11 5.17 -7.94
CA ASP A 36 -40.21 6.62 -7.79
C ASP A 36 -39.27 7.23 -8.82
N ALA A 37 -39.85 8.04 -9.70
CA ALA A 37 -39.20 8.72 -10.78
C ALA A 37 -38.57 10.00 -10.24
N ALA A 38 -37.24 9.98 -10.10
CA ALA A 38 -36.43 11.18 -10.03
C ALA A 38 -35.28 11.06 -11.01
N ILE A 39 -35.21 12.01 -11.93
CA ILE A 39 -34.24 12.13 -13.02
C ILE A 39 -32.84 12.28 -12.41
N PRO A 40 -31.85 11.40 -12.68
CA PRO A 40 -30.46 11.75 -12.43
C PRO A 40 -29.95 12.54 -13.64
N VAL A 41 -29.68 13.82 -13.39
CA VAL A 41 -28.84 14.66 -14.26
C VAL A 41 -27.57 13.88 -14.57
N THR A 42 -27.33 13.58 -15.85
CA THR A 42 -26.02 13.11 -16.33
C THR A 42 -25.06 14.29 -16.28
N THR A 43 -24.61 14.63 -15.07
CA THR A 43 -23.33 15.30 -14.91
C THR A 43 -22.28 14.31 -15.40
N LEU A 44 -21.70 14.65 -16.55
CA LEU A 44 -20.48 14.02 -17.04
C LEU A 44 -19.42 14.23 -15.96
N SER A 45 -19.25 13.26 -15.06
CA SER A 45 -18.06 13.17 -14.23
C SER A 45 -16.85 13.13 -15.17
N PRO A 46 -15.84 14.00 -14.98
CA PRO A 46 -14.61 13.91 -15.76
C PRO A 46 -14.00 12.51 -15.63
N PRO A 47 -13.32 12.00 -16.67
CA PRO A 47 -12.66 10.71 -16.59
C PRO A 47 -11.70 10.69 -15.40
N GLU A 48 -11.82 9.67 -14.54
CA GLU A 48 -11.00 9.42 -13.34
C GLU A 48 -9.53 9.04 -13.67
N GLY A 49 -8.96 9.70 -14.68
CA GLY A 49 -7.58 9.51 -15.09
C GLY A 49 -6.99 10.87 -15.39
N ASN A 50 -6.08 11.32 -14.52
CA ASN A 50 -5.26 12.52 -14.69
C ASN A 50 -6.03 13.86 -14.61
N THR A 51 -6.52 14.23 -13.41
CA THR A 51 -6.77 15.65 -13.08
C THR A 51 -5.54 16.35 -12.47
N THR A 52 -4.49 15.59 -12.13
CA THR A 52 -3.31 16.11 -11.41
C THR A 52 -2.49 17.12 -12.21
N PHE A 53 -2.64 17.20 -13.53
CA PHE A 53 -1.82 18.13 -14.32
C PHE A 53 -2.31 19.59 -14.28
N LEU A 54 -3.53 19.87 -13.80
CA LEU A 54 -4.08 21.23 -13.78
C LEU A 54 -4.29 21.80 -12.36
N ASP A 55 -4.35 20.96 -11.32
CA ASP A 55 -4.78 21.36 -9.96
C ASP A 55 -3.66 21.63 -8.95
N GLY A 56 -2.40 21.58 -9.40
CA GLY A 56 -1.21 21.79 -8.59
C GLY A 56 -0.75 20.53 -7.85
N ILE A 57 0.27 20.70 -7.01
CA ILE A 57 0.89 19.60 -6.24
C ILE A 57 -0.02 19.23 -5.06
N THR A 58 -0.30 17.93 -4.93
CA THR A 58 -1.09 17.37 -3.83
C THR A 58 -0.31 16.26 -3.12
N TRP A 59 -0.62 16.10 -1.83
CA TRP A 59 -0.12 15.04 -0.98
C TRP A 59 -1.28 14.30 -0.31
N CYS A 60 -1.03 13.06 0.08
CA CYS A 60 -1.98 12.27 0.85
C CYS A 60 -1.51 12.16 2.31
N VAL A 61 -2.34 12.61 3.26
CA VAL A 61 -1.99 12.59 4.70
C VAL A 61 -3.07 11.89 5.50
N ALA A 62 -2.69 11.31 6.65
CA ALA A 62 -3.63 10.68 7.56
C ALA A 62 -4.51 11.73 8.25
N ARG A 63 -5.79 11.41 8.47
CA ARG A 63 -6.73 12.27 9.18
C ARG A 63 -6.49 12.18 10.69
N PRO A 64 -6.37 13.30 11.41
CA PRO A 64 -6.38 13.27 12.86
C PRO A 64 -7.77 12.87 13.38
N GLY A 65 -7.82 12.14 14.49
CA GLY A 65 -9.09 11.79 15.17
C GLY A 65 -9.85 10.60 14.58
N VAL A 66 -9.30 9.90 13.59
CA VAL A 66 -9.83 8.60 13.16
C VAL A 66 -9.49 7.50 14.18
N SER A 67 -10.18 6.36 14.07
CA SER A 67 -9.88 5.16 14.84
C SER A 67 -8.40 4.78 14.68
N GLN A 68 -7.68 4.69 15.80
CA GLN A 68 -6.26 4.30 15.79
C GLN A 68 -6.07 2.89 15.22
N ILE A 69 -7.06 2.01 15.41
CA ILE A 69 -7.03 0.63 14.90
C ILE A 69 -7.12 0.65 13.37
N ASP A 70 -8.05 1.41 12.81
CA ASP A 70 -8.22 1.50 11.36
C ASP A 70 -7.01 2.17 10.71
N LEU A 71 -6.47 3.20 11.37
CA LEU A 71 -5.25 3.88 10.92
C LEU A 71 -4.03 2.97 10.95
N GLN A 72 -3.86 2.17 12.00
CA GLN A 72 -2.78 1.19 12.10
C GLN A 72 -2.92 0.11 11.02
N ASN A 73 -4.12 -0.44 10.82
CA ASN A 73 -4.38 -1.43 9.78
C ASN A 73 -4.06 -0.87 8.38
N ALA A 74 -4.42 0.39 8.13
CA ALA A 74 -4.12 1.06 6.88
C ALA A 74 -2.60 1.31 6.69
N LEU A 75 -1.89 1.71 7.75
CA LEU A 75 -0.43 1.83 7.73
C LEU A 75 0.25 0.48 7.47
N ASP A 76 -0.16 -0.57 8.18
CA ASP A 76 0.35 -1.93 8.02
C ASP A 76 0.11 -2.44 6.60
N TRP A 77 -1.06 -2.14 6.03
CA TRP A 77 -1.35 -2.44 4.64
C TRP A 77 -0.42 -1.68 3.69
N ALA A 78 -0.21 -0.38 3.89
CA ALA A 78 0.64 0.45 3.04
C ALA A 78 2.08 -0.08 2.99
N CYS A 79 2.66 -0.39 4.15
CA CYS A 79 4.02 -0.92 4.26
C CYS A 79 4.13 -2.39 3.83
N GLY A 80 3.05 -3.16 3.93
CA GLY A 80 2.99 -4.57 3.55
C GLY A 80 2.54 -4.76 2.10
N LEU A 81 1.22 -4.88 1.91
CA LEU A 81 0.62 -5.19 0.60
C LEU A 81 0.70 -4.02 -0.39
N GLY A 82 0.69 -2.79 0.12
CA GLY A 82 0.89 -1.57 -0.65
C GLY A 82 2.34 -1.35 -1.09
N MET A 83 3.29 -2.20 -0.62
CA MET A 83 4.70 -2.20 -1.01
C MET A 83 5.39 -0.83 -0.88
N THR A 84 4.94 -0.01 0.08
CA THR A 84 5.56 1.28 0.36
C THR A 84 6.81 1.11 1.21
N ASP A 85 7.90 1.82 0.86
CA ASP A 85 9.09 1.86 1.71
C ASP A 85 8.83 2.67 2.99
N CYS A 86 8.62 1.95 4.08
CA CYS A 86 8.40 2.50 5.40
C CYS A 86 9.69 2.59 6.23
N GLY A 87 10.87 2.47 5.62
CA GLY A 87 12.16 2.59 6.32
C GLY A 87 12.38 3.95 6.95
N ALA A 88 11.92 5.03 6.30
CA ALA A 88 12.10 6.40 6.81
C ALA A 88 11.31 6.69 8.09
N ILE A 89 10.24 5.93 8.38
CA ILE A 89 9.41 6.08 9.59
C ILE A 89 9.79 5.10 10.70
N GLN A 90 10.75 4.20 10.47
CA GLN A 90 11.27 3.34 11.54
C GLN A 90 12.18 4.12 12.49
N GLU A 91 12.50 3.53 13.64
CA GLU A 91 13.49 4.07 14.56
C GLU A 91 14.79 4.43 13.82
N ALA A 92 15.35 5.60 14.15
CA ALA A 92 16.50 6.23 13.48
C ALA A 92 16.26 6.71 12.02
N GLY A 93 15.04 6.60 11.50
CA GLY A 93 14.65 7.14 10.20
C GLY A 93 14.45 8.66 10.21
N GLU A 94 14.56 9.30 9.03
CA GLU A 94 14.43 10.76 8.87
C GLU A 94 13.02 11.30 9.18
N CYS A 95 12.02 10.43 9.13
CA CYS A 95 10.60 10.71 9.35
C CYS A 95 10.04 10.03 10.61
N TYR A 96 10.91 9.55 11.51
CA TYR A 96 10.47 8.92 12.75
C TYR A 96 9.81 9.91 13.71
N GLU A 97 10.41 11.09 13.89
CA GLU A 97 9.85 12.15 14.74
C GLU A 97 8.87 13.00 13.91
N PRO A 98 7.67 13.36 14.41
CA PRO A 98 7.12 12.95 15.70
C PRO A 98 6.70 11.49 15.71
N ASP A 99 7.04 10.77 16.79
CA ASP A 99 6.70 9.35 16.99
C ASP A 99 5.21 9.19 17.30
N THR A 100 4.40 9.34 16.27
CA THR A 100 2.96 9.24 16.33
C THR A 100 2.46 8.45 15.12
N LEU A 101 1.43 7.65 15.35
CA LEU A 101 0.82 6.85 14.30
C LEU A 101 0.34 7.70 13.11
N VAL A 102 -0.18 8.90 13.37
CA VAL A 102 -0.64 9.82 12.33
C VAL A 102 0.51 10.33 11.47
N SER A 103 1.67 10.62 12.07
CA SER A 103 2.86 11.08 11.33
C SER A 103 3.40 9.96 10.43
N HIS A 104 3.58 8.77 10.99
CA HIS A 104 4.08 7.60 10.25
C HIS A 104 3.12 7.18 9.13
N ALA A 105 1.81 7.13 9.42
CA ALA A 105 0.79 6.86 8.41
C ALA A 105 0.77 7.92 7.31
N SER A 106 0.88 9.20 7.64
CA SER A 106 0.89 10.27 6.63
C SER A 106 2.05 10.10 5.64
N PHE A 107 3.24 9.77 6.11
CA PHE A 107 4.39 9.56 5.23
C PHE A 107 4.21 8.33 4.32
N ALA A 108 3.74 7.21 4.87
CA ALA A 108 3.48 6.01 4.11
C ALA A 108 2.36 6.22 3.07
N PHE A 109 1.26 6.87 3.47
CA PHE A 109 0.13 7.14 2.59
C PHE A 109 0.51 8.04 1.43
N ASN A 110 1.30 9.07 1.69
CA ASN A 110 1.80 9.92 0.61
C ASN A 110 2.70 9.12 -0.34
N SER A 111 3.64 8.35 0.19
CA SER A 111 4.55 7.57 -0.65
C SER A 111 3.79 6.59 -1.56
N TYR A 112 2.76 5.92 -1.05
CA TYR A 112 1.85 5.10 -1.87
C TYR A 112 1.09 5.93 -2.90
N TYR A 113 0.48 7.05 -2.48
CA TYR A 113 -0.30 7.94 -3.35
C TYR A 113 0.51 8.43 -4.56
N GLN A 114 1.77 8.82 -4.35
CA GLN A 114 2.67 9.27 -5.41
C GLN A 114 3.08 8.13 -6.35
N GLN A 115 3.25 6.91 -5.83
CA GLN A 115 3.60 5.73 -6.64
C GLN A 115 2.42 5.22 -7.47
N ASN A 116 1.19 5.45 -7.00
CA ASN A 116 -0.03 4.90 -7.56
C ASN A 116 -0.85 5.92 -8.39
N GLY A 117 -0.14 6.87 -9.02
CA GLY A 117 -0.72 7.76 -10.02
C GLY A 117 -1.48 8.96 -9.45
N ASN A 118 -1.25 9.32 -8.18
CA ASN A 118 -1.77 10.52 -7.55
C ASN A 118 -3.30 10.65 -7.64
N SER A 119 -4.02 9.52 -7.65
CA SER A 119 -5.48 9.48 -7.72
C SER A 119 -6.13 9.62 -6.33
N ASP A 120 -7.35 10.13 -6.33
CA ASP A 120 -8.22 10.17 -5.15
C ASP A 120 -8.42 8.77 -4.53
N ILE A 121 -8.56 7.74 -5.37
CA ILE A 121 -8.67 6.34 -4.94
C ILE A 121 -7.40 5.90 -4.19
N ALA A 122 -6.21 6.27 -4.68
CA ALA A 122 -4.94 5.93 -4.03
C ALA A 122 -4.78 6.60 -2.65
N CYS A 123 -5.52 7.68 -2.37
CA CYS A 123 -5.53 8.36 -1.07
C CYS A 123 -6.75 7.99 -0.20
N ASN A 124 -7.42 6.88 -0.46
CA ASN A 124 -8.61 6.51 0.31
C ASN A 124 -8.26 5.91 1.69
N PHE A 125 -7.43 4.86 1.72
CA PHE A 125 -7.03 4.13 2.94
C PHE A 125 -8.20 3.80 3.89
N GLY A 126 -9.34 3.38 3.34
CA GLY A 126 -10.55 3.09 4.12
C GLY A 126 -11.21 4.33 4.74
N GLY A 127 -10.97 5.51 4.16
CA GLY A 127 -11.43 6.80 4.67
C GLY A 127 -10.53 7.41 5.76
N THR A 128 -9.39 6.79 6.08
CA THR A 128 -8.47 7.28 7.13
C THR A 128 -7.52 8.37 6.63
N ALA A 129 -7.51 8.67 5.33
CA ALA A 129 -6.62 9.66 4.72
C ALA A 129 -7.38 10.78 3.99
N ALA A 130 -6.66 11.85 3.65
CA ALA A 130 -7.16 13.02 2.94
C ALA A 130 -6.08 13.64 2.04
N LEU A 131 -6.53 14.21 0.92
CA LEU A 131 -5.68 15.05 0.09
C LEU A 131 -5.45 16.41 0.73
N THR A 132 -4.23 16.90 0.63
CA THR A 132 -3.84 18.25 1.02
C THR A 132 -3.04 18.92 -0.10
N LYS A 133 -3.21 20.24 -0.24
CA LYS A 133 -2.37 21.10 -1.10
C LYS A 133 -1.21 21.74 -0.33
N HIS A 134 -1.16 21.54 0.98
CA HIS A 134 -0.06 22.01 1.83
C HIS A 134 1.00 20.92 1.93
N ASP A 135 2.24 21.27 1.60
CA ASP A 135 3.39 20.36 1.76
C ASP A 135 3.53 19.95 3.23
N PRO A 136 3.36 18.66 3.57
CA PRO A 136 3.48 18.18 4.95
C PRO A 136 4.93 17.91 5.37
N SER A 137 5.93 18.21 4.52
CA SER A 137 7.35 18.05 4.84
C SER A 137 7.78 18.92 6.02
N TYR A 138 8.67 18.39 6.86
CA TYR A 138 9.21 19.11 8.01
C TYR A 138 10.61 18.61 8.36
N GLY A 139 11.48 19.49 8.85
CA GLY A 139 12.83 19.13 9.28
C GLY A 139 13.62 18.38 8.20
N LYS A 140 13.93 17.10 8.47
CA LYS A 140 14.58 16.18 7.53
C LYS A 140 13.60 15.23 6.83
N CYS A 141 12.36 15.18 7.28
CA CYS A 141 11.31 14.37 6.69
C CYS A 141 10.72 15.09 5.48
N LEU A 142 11.06 14.60 4.28
CA LEU A 142 10.62 15.19 3.02
C LEU A 142 9.63 14.25 2.34
N TYR A 143 8.42 14.75 2.11
CA TYR A 143 7.35 14.02 1.44
C TYR A 143 7.54 14.08 -0.07
N ALA A 144 7.38 12.94 -0.72
CA ALA A 144 7.41 12.88 -2.18
C ALA A 144 6.29 13.72 -2.80
N ALA A 145 6.59 14.37 -3.91
CA ALA A 145 5.66 15.14 -4.73
C ALA A 145 5.75 14.66 -6.20
N PRO A 146 4.72 14.87 -7.03
CA PRO A 146 4.81 14.62 -8.47
C PRO A 146 6.04 15.30 -9.07
N GLY A 147 6.90 14.52 -9.74
CA GLY A 147 8.15 15.00 -10.33
C GLY A 147 9.32 15.13 -9.35
N SER A 148 9.14 14.88 -8.04
CA SER A 148 10.25 14.74 -7.09
C SER A 148 10.89 13.36 -7.28
N VAL A 149 11.64 13.19 -8.35
CA VAL A 149 12.49 12.02 -8.54
C VAL A 149 13.63 12.12 -7.51
N ARG A 150 13.40 11.65 -6.28
CA ARG A 150 14.50 10.98 -5.60
C ARG A 150 14.62 9.66 -6.33
N SER A 151 15.69 9.51 -7.10
CA SER A 151 16.04 8.25 -7.75
C SER A 151 16.08 7.16 -6.69
N ALA A 152 14.94 6.50 -6.47
CA ALA A 152 14.79 5.28 -5.68
C ALA A 152 15.17 4.06 -6.52
N ALA A 153 15.80 4.27 -7.68
CA ALA A 153 16.71 3.25 -8.19
C ALA A 153 17.76 3.05 -7.09
N PRO A 154 17.87 1.84 -6.51
CA PRO A 154 19.10 1.50 -5.81
C PRO A 154 20.25 1.89 -6.74
N PRO A 155 21.38 2.46 -6.27
CA PRO A 155 22.57 2.45 -7.11
C PRO A 155 22.69 1.01 -7.59
N LEU A 156 22.69 0.80 -8.92
CA LEU A 156 22.86 -0.52 -9.49
C LEU A 156 24.14 -1.05 -8.85
N SER A 157 23.95 -1.90 -7.84
CA SER A 157 25.00 -2.60 -7.16
C SER A 157 25.83 -3.19 -8.27
N GLU A 158 27.12 -2.84 -8.29
CA GLU A 158 28.09 -3.39 -9.20
C GLU A 158 27.80 -4.88 -9.35
N TYR A 159 27.32 -5.27 -10.52
CA TYR A 159 27.35 -6.67 -10.92
C TYR A 159 28.83 -7.03 -11.05
N LYS A 160 29.46 -7.45 -9.95
CA LYS A 160 30.82 -7.98 -9.91
C LYS A 160 30.80 -9.36 -10.58
N PRO A 161 31.29 -9.54 -11.81
CA PRO A 161 31.17 -10.81 -12.54
C PRO A 161 32.20 -11.86 -12.08
N SER A 162 32.83 -11.69 -10.91
CA SER A 162 34.05 -12.41 -10.55
C SER A 162 33.86 -13.68 -9.73
N LEU A 163 32.65 -14.00 -9.26
CA LEU A 163 32.44 -15.19 -8.41
C LEU A 163 31.80 -16.39 -9.14
N LEU A 164 30.93 -16.16 -10.14
CA LEU A 164 30.34 -17.26 -10.90
C LEU A 164 31.37 -17.95 -11.81
N TRP A 165 32.29 -17.20 -12.41
CA TRP A 165 33.26 -17.80 -13.32
C TRP A 165 34.30 -18.65 -12.58
N TRP A 166 34.79 -18.24 -11.41
CA TRP A 166 35.68 -19.09 -10.59
C TRP A 166 34.98 -20.33 -10.04
N LYS A 167 33.68 -20.26 -9.74
CA LYS A 167 32.89 -21.44 -9.38
C LYS A 167 32.80 -22.43 -10.55
N LEU A 168 32.56 -21.94 -11.76
CA LEU A 168 32.48 -22.78 -12.97
C LEU A 168 33.85 -23.36 -13.37
N VAL A 169 34.92 -22.56 -13.30
CA VAL A 169 36.29 -23.02 -13.56
C VAL A 169 36.72 -24.06 -12.52
N GLY A 170 36.41 -23.83 -11.23
CA GLY A 170 36.72 -24.79 -10.17
C GLY A 170 36.00 -26.12 -10.34
N VAL A 171 34.72 -26.10 -10.72
CA VAL A 171 33.96 -27.33 -11.01
C VAL A 171 34.49 -28.03 -12.27
N LEU A 172 34.82 -27.29 -13.33
CA LEU A 172 35.39 -27.87 -14.55
C LEU A 172 36.75 -28.54 -14.29
N VAL A 173 37.64 -27.89 -13.51
CA VAL A 173 38.93 -28.47 -13.12
C VAL A 173 38.73 -29.73 -12.27
N LEU A 174 37.81 -29.72 -11.29
CA LEU A 174 37.49 -30.91 -10.49
C LEU A 174 36.96 -32.08 -11.33
N LEU A 175 36.15 -31.80 -12.35
CA LEU A 175 35.64 -32.82 -13.26
C LEU A 175 36.74 -33.43 -14.14
N LEU A 176 37.71 -32.62 -14.58
CA LEU A 176 38.86 -33.10 -15.35
C LEU A 176 39.81 -33.97 -14.52
N TYR A 177 40.03 -33.63 -13.24
CA TYR A 177 40.92 -34.40 -12.35
C TYR A 177 40.37 -35.76 -11.93
N LYS A 178 39.05 -35.98 -11.99
CA LYS A 178 38.42 -37.25 -11.59
C LYS A 178 38.23 -38.23 -12.76
N GLY A 179 38.66 -37.84 -13.96
CA GLY A 179 38.59 -38.63 -15.19
C GLY A 179 39.95 -39.13 -15.72
N SER A 180 41.02 -39.07 -14.92
CA SER A 180 42.33 -39.70 -15.21
C SER A 180 42.67 -40.77 -14.19
#